data_AF-A0A7C7KJQ7-F1
#
_entry.id   AF-A0A7C7KJQ7-F1
#
_cell.length_a   1.000
_cell.length_b   1.000
_cell.length_c   1.000
_cell.angle_alpha   90.00
_cell.angle_beta   90.00
_cell.angle_gamma   90.00
#
_symmetry.space_group_name_H-M   'P 1'
#
loop_
_entity.id
_entity.type
_entity.pdbx_description
1 polymer ?
#
loop_
_entity_poly.entity_id
_entity_poly.type
_entity_poly.pdbx_seq_one_letter_code
_entity_poly.pdbx_strand_id
1 'polypeptide(L)'
;MSDAATAEHDKYLVNLGQLADITGISETSLRKWVRARDDFPVEKGGSHGVPYEFDVRQVKAWIDRHEAEARAEREAEAERSRQLRLELFGDDGLVAEEQQKLSAREERELIQARIEGLKLAERQGQILVKTEVEQAVAAAFSALRDDLLGLADALAAEFSLSREARVQLEERIGKTLHRLADNLGSAEGREGTERAA
;
A
#
# COMPACT_ATOMS: atom_id res chain seq x y z
N MET A 1 -50.58 -38.82 -5.42
CA MET A 1 -49.36 -38.44 -6.17
C MET A 1 -48.60 -37.31 -5.46
N SER A 2 -48.53 -37.31 -4.12
CA SER A 2 -48.00 -36.18 -3.33
C SER A 2 -46.76 -36.53 -2.47
N ASP A 3 -46.27 -37.77 -2.55
CA ASP A 3 -45.19 -38.27 -1.66
C ASP A 3 -43.81 -38.36 -2.33
N ALA A 4 -43.74 -38.42 -3.66
CA ALA A 4 -42.48 -38.58 -4.38
C ALA A 4 -41.71 -37.26 -4.57
N ALA A 5 -42.42 -36.13 -4.70
CA ALA A 5 -41.79 -34.81 -4.84
C ALA A 5 -41.11 -34.35 -3.54
N THR A 6 -41.72 -34.67 -2.39
CA THR A 6 -41.20 -34.34 -1.06
C THR A 6 -39.91 -35.12 -0.74
N ALA A 7 -39.83 -36.38 -1.16
CA ALA A 7 -38.64 -37.22 -0.94
C ALA A 7 -37.44 -36.81 -1.81
N GLU A 8 -37.68 -36.23 -2.99
CA GLU A 8 -36.59 -35.70 -3.84
C GLU A 8 -36.08 -34.35 -3.31
N HIS A 9 -36.96 -33.52 -2.74
CA HIS A 9 -36.60 -32.26 -2.09
C HIS A 9 -35.71 -32.48 -0.85
N ASP A 10 -35.96 -33.51 -0.05
CA ASP A 10 -35.20 -33.81 1.17
C ASP A 10 -33.72 -34.20 0.88
N LYS A 11 -33.43 -34.65 -0.36
CA LYS A 11 -32.07 -35.00 -0.80
C LYS A 11 -31.17 -33.78 -1.02
N TYR A 12 -31.75 -32.60 -1.26
CA TYR A 12 -31.00 -31.36 -1.55
C TYR A 12 -31.02 -30.37 -0.38
N LEU A 13 -31.61 -30.77 0.75
CA LEU A 13 -31.53 -30.02 2.00
C LEU A 13 -30.16 -30.24 2.64
N VAL A 14 -29.40 -29.16 2.74
CA VAL A 14 -28.05 -29.17 3.32
C VAL A 14 -27.95 -28.15 4.44
N ASN A 15 -27.05 -28.43 5.38
CA ASN A 15 -26.69 -27.46 6.40
C ASN A 15 -25.74 -26.38 5.81
N LEU A 16 -25.51 -25.32 6.59
CA LEU A 16 -24.66 -24.21 6.15
C LEU A 16 -23.23 -24.62 5.76
N GLY A 17 -22.62 -25.57 6.47
CA GLY A 17 -21.25 -26.03 6.18
C GLY A 17 -21.18 -26.86 4.91
N GLN A 18 -22.15 -27.75 4.71
CA GLN A 18 -22.29 -28.51 3.47
C GLN A 18 -22.59 -27.60 2.27
N LEU A 19 -23.40 -26.55 2.46
CA LEU A 19 -23.64 -25.54 1.43
C LEU A 19 -22.35 -24.80 1.06
N ALA A 20 -21.52 -24.45 2.04
CA ALA A 20 -20.23 -23.82 1.82
C ALA A 20 -19.29 -24.71 1.01
N ASP A 21 -19.22 -26.01 1.33
CA ASP A 21 -18.39 -26.98 0.62
C ASP A 21 -18.86 -27.19 -0.83
N ILE A 22 -20.17 -27.24 -1.07
CA ILE A 22 -20.75 -27.47 -2.40
C ILE A 22 -20.63 -26.23 -3.30
N THR A 23 -20.82 -25.04 -2.74
CA THR A 23 -20.79 -23.78 -3.50
C THR A 23 -19.39 -23.18 -3.60
N GLY A 24 -18.44 -23.63 -2.77
CA GLY A 24 -17.10 -23.06 -2.66
C GLY A 24 -17.06 -21.68 -1.99
N ILE A 25 -18.17 -21.24 -1.39
CA ILE A 25 -18.32 -19.94 -0.73
C ILE A 25 -18.15 -20.14 0.77
N SER A 26 -17.39 -19.27 1.43
CA SER A 26 -17.16 -19.39 2.87
C SER A 26 -18.46 -19.29 3.68
N GLU A 27 -18.58 -20.07 4.76
CA GLU A 27 -19.74 -20.02 5.67
C GLU A 27 -20.00 -18.61 6.22
N THR A 28 -18.94 -17.82 6.42
CA THR A 28 -19.03 -16.43 6.87
C THR A 28 -19.72 -15.52 5.85
N SER A 29 -19.47 -15.74 4.56
CA SER A 29 -20.12 -15.01 3.46
C SER A 29 -21.57 -15.43 3.31
N LEU A 30 -21.88 -16.72 3.39
CA LEU A 30 -23.25 -17.24 3.36
C LEU A 30 -24.08 -16.71 4.54
N ARG A 31 -23.54 -16.70 5.77
CA ARG A 31 -24.22 -16.07 6.94
C ARG A 31 -24.45 -14.58 6.74
N LYS A 32 -23.51 -13.88 6.09
CA LYS A 32 -23.67 -12.45 5.78
C LYS A 32 -24.83 -12.26 4.80
N TRP A 33 -24.95 -13.08 3.77
CA TRP A 33 -26.04 -12.99 2.79
C TRP A 33 -27.39 -13.28 3.42
N VAL A 34 -27.49 -14.35 4.23
CA VAL A 34 -28.71 -14.68 4.99
C VAL A 34 -29.17 -13.52 5.89
N ARG A 35 -28.25 -12.74 6.45
CA ARG A 35 -28.57 -11.60 7.33
C ARG A 35 -28.80 -10.28 6.61
N ALA A 36 -28.14 -10.08 5.48
CA ALA A 36 -28.12 -8.80 4.77
C ALA A 36 -29.16 -8.73 3.65
N ARG A 37 -29.73 -9.88 3.25
CA ARG A 37 -30.64 -9.97 2.12
C ARG A 37 -31.85 -10.83 2.49
N ASP A 38 -33.01 -10.18 2.54
CA ASP A 38 -34.29 -10.80 2.92
C ASP A 38 -34.79 -11.80 1.87
N ASP A 39 -34.23 -11.78 0.66
CA ASP A 39 -34.60 -12.65 -0.47
C ASP A 39 -33.73 -13.92 -0.58
N PHE A 40 -32.83 -14.16 0.37
CA PHE A 40 -31.98 -15.34 0.37
C PHE A 40 -32.83 -16.60 0.68
N PRO A 41 -32.75 -17.67 -0.14
CA PRO A 41 -33.62 -18.84 0.01
C PRO A 41 -33.21 -19.68 1.23
N VAL A 42 -33.97 -19.55 2.31
CA VAL A 42 -33.84 -20.32 3.56
C VAL A 42 -35.11 -21.14 3.78
N GLU A 43 -34.98 -22.46 3.85
CA GLU A 43 -36.11 -23.38 4.03
C GLU A 43 -36.52 -23.49 5.50
N LYS A 44 -35.55 -23.63 6.41
CA LYS A 44 -35.79 -23.51 7.85
C LYS A 44 -34.86 -22.50 8.49
N GLY A 45 -35.46 -21.44 9.03
CA GLY A 45 -34.76 -20.36 9.72
C GLY A 45 -34.21 -20.82 11.07
N GLY A 46 -32.90 -20.63 11.29
CA GLY A 46 -32.27 -20.92 12.56
C GLY A 46 -32.68 -19.91 13.63
N SER A 47 -33.67 -20.25 14.45
CA SER A 47 -33.96 -19.59 15.73
C SER A 47 -33.60 -20.50 16.91
N HIS A 48 -33.16 -19.90 18.02
CA HIS A 48 -32.66 -20.52 19.26
C HIS A 48 -32.45 -22.04 19.25
N GLY A 49 -31.29 -22.48 18.72
CA GLY A 49 -30.83 -23.87 18.77
C GLY A 49 -31.19 -24.74 17.56
N VAL A 50 -31.92 -24.22 16.57
CA VAL A 50 -32.24 -24.94 15.33
C VAL A 50 -31.18 -24.65 14.25
N PRO A 51 -30.54 -25.67 13.65
CA PRO A 51 -29.60 -25.48 12.54
C PRO A 51 -30.32 -25.00 11.27
N TYR A 52 -29.66 -24.17 10.47
CA TYR A 52 -30.20 -23.72 9.18
C TYR A 52 -30.24 -24.87 8.17
N GLU A 53 -31.35 -24.97 7.44
CA GLU A 53 -31.50 -25.88 6.30
C GLU A 53 -31.72 -25.06 5.02
N PHE A 54 -30.98 -25.41 3.96
CA PHE A 54 -31.03 -24.75 2.67
C PHE A 54 -31.22 -25.77 1.56
N ASP A 55 -32.05 -25.44 0.57
CA ASP A 55 -32.11 -26.17 -0.70
C ASP A 55 -31.02 -25.65 -1.64
N VAL A 56 -30.05 -26.51 -1.98
CA VAL A 56 -28.92 -26.17 -2.86
C VAL A 56 -29.38 -25.64 -4.22
N ARG A 57 -30.48 -26.16 -4.78
CA ARG A 57 -30.96 -25.75 -6.11
C ARG A 57 -31.45 -24.30 -6.09
N GLN A 58 -32.15 -23.92 -5.03
CA GLN A 58 -32.70 -22.58 -4.86
C GLN A 58 -31.58 -21.57 -4.57
N VAL A 59 -30.61 -21.92 -3.71
CA VAL A 59 -29.45 -21.08 -3.44
C VAL A 59 -28.63 -20.83 -4.71
N LYS A 60 -28.39 -21.87 -5.52
CA LYS A 60 -27.67 -21.72 -6.79
C LYS A 60 -28.40 -20.79 -7.77
N ALA A 61 -29.70 -21.01 -7.98
CA ALA A 61 -30.50 -20.15 -8.85
C ALA A 61 -30.52 -18.69 -8.38
N TRP A 62 -30.52 -18.47 -7.06
CA TRP A 62 -30.40 -17.14 -6.47
C TRP A 62 -29.04 -16.51 -6.75
N ILE A 63 -27.94 -17.26 -6.57
CA ILE A 63 -26.58 -16.77 -6.86
C ILE A 63 -26.47 -16.39 -8.33
N ASP A 64 -26.88 -17.27 -9.25
CA ASP A 64 -26.77 -17.06 -10.69
C ASP A 64 -27.55 -15.80 -11.12
N ARG A 65 -28.76 -15.60 -10.57
CA ARG A 65 -29.56 -14.39 -10.83
C ARG A 65 -28.87 -13.13 -10.31
N HIS A 66 -28.40 -13.15 -9.07
CA HIS A 66 -27.74 -11.99 -8.46
C HIS A 66 -26.41 -11.65 -9.14
N GLU A 67 -25.66 -12.64 -9.61
CA GLU A 67 -24.46 -12.42 -10.39
C GLU A 67 -24.76 -11.83 -11.77
N ALA A 68 -25.85 -12.29 -12.42
CA ALA A 68 -26.32 -11.74 -13.67
C ALA A 68 -26.80 -10.29 -13.52
N GLU A 69 -27.57 -9.99 -12.48
CA GLU A 69 -28.02 -8.63 -12.15
C GLU A 69 -26.84 -7.71 -11.84
N ALA A 70 -25.91 -8.14 -10.98
CA ALA A 70 -24.72 -7.36 -10.67
C ALA A 70 -23.82 -7.14 -11.90
N ARG A 71 -23.77 -8.10 -12.83
CA ARG A 71 -23.06 -7.94 -14.10
C ARG A 71 -23.75 -6.91 -15.00
N ALA A 72 -25.07 -7.01 -15.14
CA ALA A 72 -25.86 -6.07 -15.93
C ALA A 72 -25.77 -4.64 -15.37
N GLU A 73 -25.78 -4.48 -14.05
CA GLU A 73 -25.63 -3.17 -13.39
C GLU A 73 -24.24 -2.58 -13.66
N ARG A 74 -23.17 -3.37 -13.53
CA ARG A 74 -21.80 -2.93 -13.88
C ARG A 74 -21.67 -2.54 -15.35
N GLU A 75 -22.29 -3.29 -16.24
CA GLU A 75 -22.28 -2.98 -17.68
C GLU A 75 -23.05 -1.68 -17.97
N ALA A 76 -24.21 -1.49 -17.33
CA ALA A 76 -25.01 -0.28 -17.45
C ALA A 76 -24.31 0.95 -16.83
N GLU A 77 -23.60 0.78 -15.70
CA GLU A 77 -22.78 1.84 -15.11
C GLU A 77 -21.60 2.19 -16.02
N ALA A 78 -20.88 1.19 -16.55
CA ALA A 78 -19.80 1.43 -17.49
C ALA A 78 -20.29 2.15 -18.76
N GLU A 79 -21.46 1.80 -19.28
CA GLU A 79 -22.08 2.50 -20.41
C GLU A 79 -22.48 3.93 -20.06
N ARG A 80 -23.10 4.17 -18.90
CA ARG A 80 -23.41 5.52 -18.42
C ARG A 80 -22.16 6.37 -18.26
N SER A 81 -21.08 5.81 -17.71
CA SER A 81 -19.79 6.49 -17.59
C SER A 81 -19.19 6.82 -18.96
N ARG A 82 -19.26 5.88 -19.92
CA ARG A 82 -18.84 6.13 -21.31
C ARG A 82 -19.65 7.26 -21.95
N GLN A 83 -20.97 7.23 -21.80
CA GLN A 83 -21.86 8.25 -22.35
C GLN A 83 -21.60 9.63 -21.72
N LEU A 84 -21.52 9.72 -20.38
CA LEU A 84 -21.22 10.98 -19.70
C LEU A 84 -19.87 11.56 -20.14
N ARG A 85 -18.87 10.70 -20.36
CA ARG A 85 -17.57 11.14 -20.85
C ARG A 85 -17.64 11.68 -22.29
N LEU A 86 -18.40 11.03 -23.17
CA LEU A 86 -18.65 11.51 -24.53
C LEU A 86 -19.36 12.87 -24.52
N GLU A 87 -20.35 13.05 -23.63
CA GLU A 87 -21.07 14.31 -23.48
C GLU A 87 -20.18 15.46 -22.94
N LEU A 88 -19.26 15.16 -22.01
CA LEU A 88 -18.42 16.16 -21.36
C LEU A 88 -17.15 16.52 -22.14
N PHE A 89 -16.52 15.53 -22.78
CA PHE A 89 -15.20 15.67 -23.41
C PHE A 89 -15.22 15.45 -24.93
N GLY A 90 -16.37 15.12 -25.52
CA GLY A 90 -16.49 14.85 -26.95
C GLY A 90 -15.71 13.60 -27.40
N ASP A 91 -15.41 13.54 -28.69
CA ASP A 91 -14.69 12.41 -29.32
C ASP A 91 -13.26 12.23 -28.77
N ASP A 92 -12.64 13.32 -28.30
CA ASP A 92 -11.31 13.30 -27.68
C ASP A 92 -11.26 12.48 -26.37
N GLY A 93 -12.40 12.33 -25.68
CA GLY A 93 -12.50 11.56 -24.43
C GLY A 93 -12.54 10.03 -24.62
N LEU A 94 -12.93 9.54 -25.81
CA LEU A 94 -12.97 8.10 -26.14
C LEU A 94 -11.60 7.59 -26.58
N VAL A 95 -10.88 8.39 -27.35
CA VAL A 95 -9.52 8.09 -27.84
C VAL A 95 -8.54 7.91 -26.67
N ALA A 96 -8.75 8.64 -25.57
CA ALA A 96 -7.94 8.52 -24.37
C ALA A 96 -8.06 7.14 -23.69
N GLU A 97 -9.22 6.46 -23.74
CA GLU A 97 -9.41 5.17 -23.04
C GLU A 97 -8.82 3.98 -23.80
N GLU A 98 -8.92 3.97 -25.14
CA GLU A 98 -8.25 2.97 -25.98
C GLU A 98 -6.72 3.11 -25.91
N GLN A 99 -6.21 4.34 -25.76
CA GLN A 99 -4.77 4.59 -25.58
C GLN A 99 -4.29 4.41 -24.13
N GLN A 100 -5.17 4.48 -23.12
CA GLN A 100 -4.78 4.36 -21.71
C GLN A 100 -4.64 2.92 -21.20
N LYS A 101 -5.10 1.92 -21.95
CA LYS A 101 -4.72 0.53 -21.66
C LYS A 101 -3.37 0.26 -22.31
N LEU A 102 -2.30 0.82 -21.74
CA LEU A 102 -0.94 0.37 -22.02
C LEU A 102 -0.96 -1.16 -21.96
N SER A 103 -0.64 -1.80 -23.07
CA SER A 103 -0.48 -3.24 -23.12
C SER A 103 0.53 -3.65 -22.05
N ALA A 104 0.37 -4.81 -21.40
CA ALA A 104 1.33 -5.30 -20.41
C ALA A 104 2.79 -5.33 -20.93
N ARG A 105 2.97 -5.31 -22.25
CA ARG A 105 4.25 -5.10 -22.93
C ARG A 105 4.74 -3.64 -22.88
N GLU A 106 3.88 -2.69 -23.19
CA GLU A 106 4.19 -1.25 -23.19
C GLU A 106 4.45 -0.74 -21.77
N GLU A 107 3.73 -1.26 -20.78
CA GLU A 107 4.00 -0.97 -19.37
C GLU A 107 5.39 -1.46 -18.94
N ARG A 108 5.78 -2.68 -19.36
CA ARG A 108 7.12 -3.22 -19.12
C ARG A 108 8.20 -2.41 -19.82
N GLU A 109 7.97 -2.02 -21.07
CA GLU A 109 8.91 -1.17 -21.84
C GLU A 109 9.09 0.20 -21.18
N LEU A 110 8.02 0.79 -20.65
CA LEU A 110 8.06 2.07 -19.93
C LEU A 110 8.79 1.97 -18.58
N ILE A 111 8.56 0.89 -17.82
CA ILE A 111 9.31 0.60 -16.58
C ILE A 111 10.79 0.38 -16.89
N GLN A 112 11.11 -0.37 -17.95
CA GLN A 112 12.48 -0.64 -18.36
C GLN A 112 13.20 0.65 -18.79
N ALA A 113 12.55 1.50 -19.58
CA ALA A 113 13.07 2.81 -19.97
C ALA A 113 13.35 3.72 -18.76
N ARG A 114 12.49 3.67 -17.73
CA ARG A 114 12.71 4.39 -16.47
C ARG A 114 13.93 3.85 -15.71
N ILE A 115 14.08 2.54 -15.61
CA ILE A 115 15.25 1.90 -14.96
C ILE A 115 16.54 2.29 -15.70
N GLU A 116 16.51 2.30 -17.02
CA GLU A 116 17.66 2.69 -17.85
C GLU A 116 18.00 4.17 -17.68
N GLY A 117 17.00 5.05 -17.62
CA GLY A 117 17.19 6.46 -17.28
C GLY A 117 17.81 6.67 -15.89
N LEU A 118 17.33 5.94 -14.88
CA LEU A 118 17.90 6.01 -13.52
C LEU A 118 19.35 5.54 -13.48
N LYS A 119 19.69 4.45 -14.18
CA LYS A 119 21.07 3.94 -14.31
C LYS A 119 21.98 4.93 -15.04
N LEU A 120 21.46 5.64 -16.04
CA LEU A 120 22.21 6.67 -16.74
C LEU A 120 22.48 7.88 -15.83
N ALA A 121 21.49 8.31 -15.06
CA ALA A 121 21.61 9.41 -14.10
C ALA A 121 22.54 9.06 -12.93
N GLU A 122 22.52 7.82 -12.43
CA GLU A 122 23.49 7.28 -11.45
C GLU A 122 24.93 7.36 -12.00
N ARG A 123 25.15 6.90 -13.24
CA ARG A 123 26.47 6.98 -13.90
C ARG A 123 26.94 8.41 -14.16
N GLN A 124 26.01 9.35 -14.30
CA GLN A 124 26.31 10.78 -14.43
C GLN A 124 26.50 11.47 -13.08
N GLY A 125 26.42 10.74 -11.95
CA GLY A 125 26.58 11.29 -10.60
C GLY A 125 25.41 12.17 -10.14
N GLN A 126 24.25 12.10 -10.82
CA GLN A 126 23.06 12.89 -10.49
C GLN A 126 22.17 12.21 -9.44
N ILE A 127 22.35 10.90 -9.22
CA ILE A 127 21.63 10.11 -8.24
C ILE A 127 22.67 9.37 -7.42
N LEU A 128 22.67 9.62 -6.11
CA LEU A 128 23.53 8.93 -5.15
C LEU A 128 22.67 8.12 -4.19
N VAL A 129 23.15 6.95 -3.79
CA VAL A 129 22.47 6.14 -2.78
C VAL A 129 22.55 6.88 -1.45
N LYS A 130 21.38 7.21 -0.88
CA LYS A 130 21.28 7.97 0.37
C LYS A 130 22.21 7.41 1.47
N THR A 131 22.21 6.10 1.65
CA THR A 131 23.04 5.42 2.66
C THR A 131 24.54 5.63 2.44
N GLU A 132 25.01 5.67 1.20
CA GLU A 132 26.43 5.91 0.89
C GLU A 132 26.82 7.36 1.21
N VAL A 133 25.93 8.32 0.90
CA VAL A 133 26.14 9.74 1.24
C VAL A 133 26.16 9.93 2.75
N GLU A 134 25.21 9.33 3.48
CA GLU A 134 25.16 9.39 4.95
C GLU A 134 26.45 8.84 5.57
N GLN A 135 26.95 7.71 5.09
CA GLN A 135 28.20 7.12 5.57
C GLN A 135 29.42 8.00 5.24
N ALA A 136 29.51 8.52 4.02
CA ALA A 136 30.61 9.37 3.60
C ALA A 136 30.66 10.68 4.41
N VAL A 137 29.50 11.30 4.62
CA VAL A 137 29.36 12.52 5.42
C VAL A 137 29.71 12.24 6.89
N ALA A 138 29.19 11.16 7.48
CA ALA A 138 29.51 10.77 8.84
C ALA A 138 31.03 10.55 9.02
N ALA A 139 31.68 9.84 8.10
CA ALA A 139 33.11 9.62 8.12
C ALA A 139 33.91 10.93 8.03
N ALA A 140 33.49 11.85 7.16
CA ALA A 140 34.14 13.16 7.00
C ALA A 140 34.04 14.00 8.28
N PHE A 141 32.88 14.04 8.94
CA PHE A 141 32.70 14.78 10.20
C PHE A 141 33.43 14.13 11.38
N SER A 142 33.54 12.80 11.41
CA SER A 142 34.37 12.09 12.39
C SER A 142 35.84 12.47 12.24
N ALA A 143 36.38 12.43 11.01
CA ALA A 143 37.76 12.83 10.76
C ALA A 143 38.02 14.30 11.15
N LEU A 144 37.11 15.20 10.78
CA LEU A 144 37.21 16.61 11.16
C LEU A 144 37.21 16.82 12.68
N ARG A 145 36.38 16.08 13.42
CA ARG A 145 36.36 16.13 14.88
C ARG A 145 37.69 15.70 15.47
N ASP A 146 38.24 14.58 14.99
CA ASP A 146 39.50 14.03 15.49
C ASP A 146 40.66 14.99 15.21
N ASP A 147 40.70 15.61 14.03
CA ASP A 147 41.70 16.62 13.67
C ASP A 147 41.60 17.87 14.56
N LEU A 148 40.38 18.35 14.84
CA LEU A 148 40.18 19.52 15.72
C LEU A 148 40.55 19.25 17.17
N LEU A 149 40.30 18.03 17.67
CA LEU A 149 40.77 17.63 19.00
C LEU A 149 42.29 17.48 19.02
N GLY A 150 42.89 16.89 17.97
CA GLY A 150 44.34 16.81 17.82
C GLY A 150 45.02 18.17 17.72
N LEU A 151 44.36 19.16 17.11
CA LEU A 151 44.84 20.55 17.08
C LEU A 151 44.92 21.16 18.47
N ALA A 152 43.97 20.85 19.37
CA ALA A 152 44.00 21.31 20.75
C ALA A 152 45.26 20.81 21.48
N ASP A 153 45.61 19.55 21.24
CA ASP A 153 46.81 18.91 21.79
C ASP A 153 48.08 19.53 21.23
N ALA A 154 48.12 19.77 19.91
CA ALA A 154 49.25 20.42 19.26
C ALA A 154 49.47 21.85 19.80
N LEU A 155 48.40 22.64 19.94
CA LEU A 155 48.46 23.98 20.52
C LEU A 155 48.88 23.95 22.00
N ALA A 156 48.42 22.96 22.76
CA ALA A 156 48.83 22.82 24.15
C ALA A 156 50.33 22.51 24.27
N ALA A 157 50.87 21.69 23.37
CA ALA A 157 52.30 21.41 23.31
C ALA A 157 53.12 22.62 22.85
N GLU A 158 52.69 23.30 21.78
CA GLU A 158 53.39 24.44 21.18
C GLU A 158 53.46 25.65 22.12
N PHE A 159 52.33 25.98 22.76
CA PHE A 159 52.23 27.14 23.65
C PHE A 159 52.47 26.80 25.13
N SER A 160 52.88 25.56 25.44
CA SER A 160 53.11 25.08 26.81
C SER A 160 51.95 25.39 27.75
N LEU A 161 50.72 25.14 27.28
CA LEU A 161 49.51 25.41 28.05
C LEU A 161 49.46 24.53 29.30
N SER A 162 48.91 25.07 30.39
CA SER A 162 48.67 24.27 31.59
C SER A 162 47.65 23.17 31.31
N ARG A 163 47.68 22.11 32.11
CA ARG A 163 46.71 21.00 31.99
C ARG A 163 45.27 21.49 32.09
N GLU A 164 45.03 22.47 32.97
CA GLU A 164 43.72 23.09 33.17
C GLU A 164 43.28 23.86 31.91
N ALA A 165 44.19 24.62 31.29
CA ALA A 165 43.91 25.36 30.06
C ALA A 165 43.62 24.43 28.87
N ARG A 166 44.34 23.30 28.77
CA ARG A 166 44.10 22.27 27.76
C ARG A 166 42.70 21.66 27.89
N VAL A 167 42.30 21.27 29.10
CA VAL A 167 40.95 20.70 29.34
C VAL A 167 39.87 21.72 28.98
N GLN A 168 40.04 22.99 29.32
CA GLN A 168 39.09 24.04 28.94
C GLN A 168 39.01 24.24 27.42
N LEU A 169 40.13 24.12 26.71
CA LEU A 169 40.17 24.22 25.25
C LEU A 169 39.45 23.04 24.58
N GLU A 170 39.73 21.82 25.00
CA GLU A 170 39.06 20.60 24.51
C GLU A 170 37.55 20.66 24.78
N GLU A 171 37.13 21.07 25.98
CA GLU A 171 35.72 21.21 26.33
C GLU A 171 35.02 22.26 25.45
N ARG A 172 35.71 23.37 25.14
CA ARG A 172 35.16 24.43 24.29
C ARG A 172 35.05 24.01 22.83
N ILE A 173 36.02 23.25 22.32
CA ILE A 173 35.96 22.63 20.99
C ILE A 173 34.80 21.64 20.93
N GLY A 174 34.66 20.76 21.93
CA GLY A 174 33.55 19.82 22.03
C GLY A 174 32.17 20.50 22.02
N LYS A 175 31.99 21.55 22.83
CA LYS A 175 30.75 22.36 22.84
C LYS A 175 30.45 23.02 21.49
N THR A 176 31.49 23.45 20.78
CA THR A 176 31.35 24.07 19.46
C THR A 176 30.92 23.05 18.41
N LEU A 177 31.51 21.84 18.44
CA LEU A 177 31.14 20.73 17.56
C LEU A 177 29.70 20.26 17.80
N HIS A 178 29.27 20.14 19.06
CA HIS A 178 27.86 19.80 19.36
C HIS A 178 26.90 20.85 18.84
N ARG A 179 27.19 22.14 19.03
CA ARG A 179 26.35 23.22 18.48
C ARG A 179 26.27 23.17 16.94
N LEU A 180 27.36 22.84 16.27
CA LEU A 180 27.37 22.67 14.81
C LEU A 180 26.50 21.49 14.39
N ALA A 181 26.59 20.35 15.09
CA ALA A 181 25.74 19.19 14.83
C ALA A 181 24.25 19.50 15.04
N ASP A 182 23.90 20.18 16.14
CA ASP A 182 22.52 20.59 16.44
C ASP A 182 21.96 21.55 15.38
N ASN A 183 22.78 22.49 14.89
CA ASN A 183 22.41 23.42 13.83
C ASN A 183 22.16 22.71 12.50
N LEU A 184 22.98 21.71 12.15
CA LEU A 184 22.79 20.90 10.94
C LEU A 184 21.51 20.06 11.04
N GLY A 185 21.27 19.38 12.18
CA GLY A 185 20.03 18.63 12.39
C GLY A 185 18.78 19.52 12.39
N SER A 186 18.89 20.76 12.88
CA SER A 186 17.80 21.73 12.86
C SER A 186 17.53 22.32 11.47
N ALA A 187 18.50 22.30 10.56
CA ALA A 187 18.33 22.72 9.17
C ALA A 187 17.58 21.64 8.36
N GLU A 188 17.91 20.36 8.57
CA GLU A 188 17.22 19.23 7.93
C GLU A 188 15.72 19.19 8.30
N GLY A 189 15.38 19.53 9.54
CA GLY A 189 13.98 19.61 10.01
C GLY A 189 13.16 20.74 9.37
N ARG A 190 13.79 21.77 8.81
CA ARG A 190 13.09 22.90 8.13
C ARG A 190 12.82 22.62 6.65
N GLU A 191 13.72 21.93 5.96
CA GLU A 191 13.50 21.58 4.54
C GLU A 191 12.47 20.44 4.36
N GLY A 192 12.33 19.55 5.35
CA GLY A 192 11.35 18.47 5.34
C GLY A 192 9.89 18.93 5.50
N THR A 193 9.65 20.05 6.18
CA THR A 193 8.30 20.61 6.36
C THR A 193 7.86 21.49 5.19
N GLU A 194 8.80 22.10 4.47
CA GLU A 194 8.51 22.96 3.31
C GLU A 194 8.25 22.18 2.01
N ARG A 195 8.72 20.92 1.92
CA ARG A 195 8.43 20.01 0.79
C ARG A 195 7.12 19.20 0.93
N ALA A 196 6.47 19.27 2.08
CA ALA A 196 5.23 18.53 2.37
C ALA A 196 3.97 19.43 2.38
N ALA A 197 4.11 20.71 2.03
CA ALA A 197 3.05 21.70 1.85
C ALA A 197 2.92 22.08 0.37
#